data_AF-A0A519L4G4-F1
#
_entry.id   AF-A0A519L4G4-F1
#
_cell.length_a   1.000
_cell.length_b   1.000
_cell.length_c   1.000
_cell.angle_alpha   90.00
_cell.angle_beta   90.00
_cell.angle_gamma   90.00
#
_symmetry.space_group_name_H-M   'P 1'
#
loop_
_entity.id
_entity.type
_entity.pdbx_description
1 polymer ?
#
loop_
_entity_poly.entity_id
_entity_poly.type
_entity_poly.pdbx_seq_one_letter_code
_entity_poly.pdbx_strand_id
1 'polypeptide(L)'
;MEITEKLESKKIVDYYKNLRKDLKEQTEKGILSQIFSKPKLKKEVAELGLLLLGKEDYREEYSLGSTKAEKIKELIKPNIWDDQDYYKLLVYFFGDQAELIKYAWNKMPFKMYQSGYYRRSFRAPNNEKFVFLNQINLIRSLLQLPSIYSYSDGYHFYNLTLEEQIIYDSGLSNNSSQFYIWSAAIDNGNAEIYQLIEDIIFNKHSEGKVSKNIIKALLNSEQKHCWELVEKLLLAAQRQEGLRQTVLEALDETSIGALQYMTQVILEHKLTRFSSVVRAIDTWTGLNWEAEKESVVKNIVSLADQYFKNPEQIPAAVKSKNNNEVYMALWVQGVLDVEKTIPYLNELLDKGSVEKKCLAIKFASETGDPYIQMPLYYKAVIEGEVQV
;
A
#
# COMPACT_ATOMS: atom_id res chain seq x y z
N MET A 1 -15.33 5.76 29.96
CA MET A 1 -16.32 5.14 29.05
C MET A 1 -15.55 4.30 28.07
N GLU A 2 -15.80 3.00 28.08
CA GLU A 2 -15.15 2.04 27.20
C GLU A 2 -15.54 2.36 25.74
N ILE A 3 -14.65 2.10 24.78
CA ILE A 3 -14.91 2.42 23.36
C ILE A 3 -16.18 1.72 22.84
N THR A 4 -16.45 0.51 23.33
CA THR A 4 -17.66 -0.27 23.05
C THR A 4 -18.94 0.47 23.46
N GLU A 5 -18.95 1.05 24.66
CA GLU A 5 -20.09 1.86 25.15
C GLU A 5 -20.30 3.12 24.29
N LYS A 6 -19.21 3.77 23.85
CA LYS A 6 -19.29 4.97 22.98
C LYS A 6 -19.90 4.65 21.61
N LEU A 7 -19.55 3.49 21.06
CA LEU A 7 -19.87 3.11 19.69
C LEU A 7 -21.12 2.24 19.57
N GLU A 8 -21.82 1.93 20.66
CA GLU A 8 -22.99 1.05 20.64
C GLU A 8 -24.09 1.57 19.69
N SER A 9 -24.31 2.88 19.66
CA SER A 9 -25.27 3.52 18.72
C SER A 9 -24.86 3.44 17.24
N LYS A 10 -23.59 3.12 16.95
CA LYS A 10 -23.00 3.03 15.61
C LYS A 10 -22.85 1.58 15.13
N LYS A 11 -23.20 0.60 15.96
CA LYS A 11 -23.07 -0.83 15.67
C LYS A 11 -23.98 -1.24 14.52
N ILE A 12 -23.43 -1.98 13.56
CA ILE A 12 -24.18 -2.50 12.41
C ILE A 12 -24.39 -4.00 12.59
N VAL A 13 -25.65 -4.43 12.43
CA VAL A 13 -26.05 -5.85 12.51
C VAL A 13 -26.15 -6.44 11.11
N ASP A 14 -25.59 -7.64 10.92
CA ASP A 14 -25.68 -8.42 9.68
C ASP A 14 -25.27 -7.67 8.40
N TYR A 15 -24.35 -6.69 8.49
CA TYR A 15 -23.98 -5.80 7.37
C TYR A 15 -23.68 -6.55 6.07
N TYR A 16 -22.69 -7.45 6.08
CA TYR A 16 -22.26 -8.18 4.88
C TYR A 16 -23.33 -9.11 4.33
N LYS A 17 -24.12 -9.73 5.21
CA LYS A 17 -25.22 -10.62 4.84
C LYS A 17 -26.33 -9.83 4.13
N ASN A 18 -26.71 -8.70 4.69
CA ASN A 18 -27.70 -7.80 4.12
C ASN A 18 -27.21 -7.19 2.80
N LEU A 19 -25.97 -6.71 2.75
CA LEU A 19 -25.35 -6.15 1.55
C LEU A 19 -25.32 -7.17 0.39
N ARG A 20 -24.94 -8.41 0.69
CA ARG A 20 -24.93 -9.52 -0.28
C ARG A 20 -26.33 -9.88 -0.75
N LYS A 21 -27.31 -9.95 0.17
CA LYS A 21 -28.70 -10.24 -0.17
C LYS A 21 -29.25 -9.19 -1.14
N ASP A 22 -29.07 -7.91 -0.84
CA ASP A 22 -29.57 -6.83 -1.69
C ASP A 22 -28.91 -6.84 -3.08
N LEU A 23 -27.58 -7.00 -3.15
CA LEU A 23 -26.88 -7.11 -4.44
C LEU A 23 -27.37 -8.31 -5.29
N LYS A 24 -27.67 -9.46 -4.66
CA LYS A 24 -28.27 -10.62 -5.35
C LYS A 24 -29.67 -10.30 -5.88
N GLU A 25 -30.51 -9.68 -5.07
CA GLU A 25 -31.87 -9.29 -5.47
C GLU A 25 -31.85 -8.29 -6.65
N GLN A 26 -30.93 -7.32 -6.63
CA GLN A 26 -30.74 -6.39 -7.74
C GLN A 26 -30.24 -7.09 -9.02
N THR A 27 -29.41 -8.14 -8.89
CA THR A 27 -28.91 -8.93 -10.03
C THR A 27 -30.01 -9.80 -10.66
N GLU A 28 -30.88 -10.40 -9.84
CA GLU A 28 -31.90 -11.36 -10.27
C GLU A 28 -33.21 -10.70 -10.70
N LYS A 29 -33.64 -9.65 -9.99
CA LYS A 29 -34.99 -9.08 -10.11
C LYS A 29 -34.98 -7.62 -10.56
N GLY A 30 -33.85 -6.92 -10.52
CA GLY A 30 -33.76 -5.50 -10.83
C GLY A 30 -34.61 -4.61 -9.91
N ILE A 31 -34.90 -5.09 -8.70
CA ILE A 31 -35.71 -4.42 -7.67
C ILE A 31 -34.78 -4.09 -6.49
N LEU A 32 -34.91 -2.89 -5.94
CA LEU A 32 -34.22 -2.48 -4.71
C LEU A 32 -35.07 -2.92 -3.51
N SER A 33 -34.49 -3.62 -2.54
CA SER A 33 -35.18 -3.79 -1.27
C SER A 33 -35.26 -2.42 -0.60
N GLN A 34 -36.43 -1.96 -0.17
CA GLN A 34 -36.63 -0.64 0.47
C GLN A 34 -35.88 -0.47 1.81
N ILE A 35 -35.04 -1.43 2.18
CA ILE A 35 -34.37 -1.54 3.49
C ILE A 35 -33.13 -0.63 3.54
N PHE A 36 -32.60 -0.17 2.41
CA PHE A 36 -31.46 0.75 2.35
C PHE A 36 -31.74 1.95 1.44
N SER A 37 -31.36 3.15 1.87
CA SER A 37 -31.35 4.40 1.07
C SER A 37 -30.27 4.39 -0.03
N LYS A 38 -30.03 3.23 -0.64
CA LYS A 38 -28.97 2.99 -1.61
C LYS A 38 -29.46 3.17 -3.05
N PRO A 39 -28.58 3.59 -3.98
CA PRO A 39 -28.97 3.75 -5.38
C PRO A 39 -29.27 2.40 -6.04
N LYS A 40 -30.18 2.41 -7.02
CA LYS A 40 -30.46 1.26 -7.88
C LYS A 40 -29.31 1.03 -8.86
N LEU A 41 -28.82 -0.21 -8.91
CA LEU A 41 -27.74 -0.66 -9.78
C LEU A 41 -28.30 -1.39 -11.00
N LYS A 42 -27.59 -1.29 -12.13
CA LYS A 42 -27.78 -2.21 -13.27
C LYS A 42 -27.34 -3.62 -12.88
N LYS A 43 -27.90 -4.63 -13.54
CA LYS A 43 -27.59 -6.05 -13.28
C LYS A 43 -26.07 -6.33 -13.31
N GLU A 44 -25.38 -5.89 -14.37
CA GLU A 44 -23.93 -6.09 -14.52
C GLU A 44 -23.11 -5.38 -13.43
N VAL A 45 -23.57 -4.21 -12.96
CA VAL A 45 -22.92 -3.44 -11.90
C VAL A 45 -23.14 -4.10 -10.53
N ALA A 46 -24.33 -4.64 -10.28
CA ALA A 46 -24.62 -5.42 -9.08
C ALA A 46 -23.80 -6.73 -9.04
N GLU A 47 -23.61 -7.38 -10.19
CA GLU A 47 -22.74 -8.54 -10.34
C GLU A 47 -21.27 -8.22 -10.02
N LEU A 48 -20.75 -7.11 -10.55
CA LEU A 48 -19.43 -6.60 -10.15
C LEU A 48 -19.35 -6.36 -8.63
N GLY A 49 -20.39 -5.76 -8.04
CA GLY A 49 -20.49 -5.58 -6.59
C GLY A 49 -20.40 -6.88 -5.81
N LEU A 50 -21.06 -7.96 -6.25
CA LEU A 50 -20.99 -9.28 -5.62
C LEU A 50 -19.59 -9.89 -5.69
N LEU A 51 -18.92 -9.74 -6.83
CA LEU A 51 -17.55 -10.23 -7.02
C LEU A 51 -16.56 -9.47 -6.13
N LEU A 52 -16.67 -8.14 -6.07
CA LEU A 52 -15.87 -7.30 -5.18
C LEU A 52 -16.14 -7.62 -3.70
N LEU A 53 -17.39 -7.89 -3.30
CA LEU A 53 -17.69 -8.28 -1.93
C LEU A 53 -17.07 -9.64 -1.52
N GLY A 54 -16.76 -10.52 -2.48
CA GLY A 54 -16.10 -11.81 -2.20
C GLY A 54 -16.98 -12.79 -1.41
N LYS A 55 -16.39 -13.72 -0.65
CA LYS A 55 -17.09 -14.61 0.32
C LYS A 55 -16.93 -14.05 1.74
N GLU A 56 -17.59 -14.67 2.73
CA GLU A 56 -17.56 -14.23 4.14
C GLU A 56 -16.17 -14.26 4.78
N ASP A 57 -15.22 -15.04 4.25
CA ASP A 57 -13.81 -14.95 4.63
C ASP A 57 -13.12 -13.91 3.72
N TYR A 58 -13.21 -12.65 4.16
CA TYR A 58 -12.93 -11.45 3.37
C TYR A 58 -11.46 -10.99 3.39
N ARG A 59 -10.59 -11.73 4.09
CA ARG A 59 -9.20 -11.30 4.37
C ARG A 59 -8.20 -11.60 3.26
N GLU A 60 -8.57 -12.44 2.29
CA GLU A 60 -7.67 -12.81 1.21
C GLU A 60 -7.75 -11.81 0.05
N GLU A 61 -6.61 -11.16 -0.22
CA GLU A 61 -6.38 -10.39 -1.44
C GLU A 61 -6.46 -11.30 -2.67
N TYR A 62 -6.96 -10.75 -3.77
CA TYR A 62 -6.92 -11.47 -5.03
C TYR A 62 -5.51 -11.43 -5.60
N SER A 63 -5.02 -12.59 -5.99
CA SER A 63 -3.72 -12.79 -6.57
C SER A 63 -3.79 -12.94 -8.09
N LEU A 64 -2.63 -12.76 -8.72
CA LEU A 64 -2.43 -12.93 -10.15
C LEU A 64 -2.88 -14.34 -10.61
N GLY A 65 -3.70 -14.39 -11.67
CA GLY A 65 -4.22 -15.64 -12.23
C GLY A 65 -5.36 -16.30 -11.42
N SER A 66 -5.84 -15.66 -10.35
CA SER A 66 -6.98 -16.20 -9.61
C SER A 66 -8.27 -16.12 -10.43
N THR A 67 -9.07 -17.20 -10.44
CA THR A 67 -10.33 -17.28 -11.21
C THR A 67 -11.31 -16.14 -10.87
N LYS A 68 -11.27 -15.64 -9.63
CA LYS A 68 -12.14 -14.53 -9.21
C LYS A 68 -11.67 -13.19 -9.79
N ALA A 69 -10.36 -12.95 -9.87
CA ALA A 69 -9.80 -11.77 -10.50
C ALA A 69 -10.11 -11.74 -12.01
N GLU A 70 -9.98 -12.88 -12.70
CA GLU A 70 -10.29 -12.96 -14.15
C GLU A 70 -11.77 -12.65 -14.43
N LYS A 71 -12.71 -13.11 -13.58
CA LYS A 71 -14.13 -12.76 -13.72
C LYS A 71 -14.41 -11.27 -13.53
N ILE A 72 -13.73 -10.62 -12.58
CA ILE A 72 -13.86 -9.17 -12.39
C ILE A 72 -13.30 -8.42 -13.59
N LYS A 73 -12.19 -8.91 -14.16
CA LYS A 73 -11.53 -8.29 -15.32
C LYS A 73 -12.45 -8.18 -16.54
N GLU A 74 -13.35 -9.14 -16.72
CA GLU A 74 -14.37 -9.11 -17.79
C GLU A 74 -15.39 -7.96 -17.64
N LEU A 75 -15.60 -7.48 -16.41
CA LEU A 75 -16.59 -6.44 -16.08
C LEU A 75 -15.99 -5.04 -15.89
N ILE A 76 -14.67 -4.95 -15.68
CA ILE A 76 -13.97 -3.68 -15.47
C ILE A 76 -13.44 -3.13 -16.79
N LYS A 77 -13.73 -1.86 -17.05
CA LYS A 77 -13.25 -1.11 -18.21
C LYS A 77 -12.26 -0.02 -17.77
N PRO A 78 -11.38 0.48 -18.65
CA PRO A 78 -10.61 1.68 -18.36
C PRO A 78 -11.54 2.82 -17.93
N ASN A 79 -11.14 3.56 -16.88
CA ASN A 79 -11.91 4.67 -16.31
C ASN A 79 -13.34 4.29 -15.88
N ILE A 80 -13.54 3.06 -15.37
CA ILE A 80 -14.85 2.53 -14.96
C ILE A 80 -15.69 3.49 -14.10
N TRP A 81 -15.07 4.30 -13.23
CA TRP A 81 -15.78 5.23 -12.34
C TRP A 81 -16.15 6.58 -12.97
N ASP A 82 -15.83 6.80 -14.25
CA ASP A 82 -16.36 7.93 -15.02
C ASP A 82 -17.74 7.60 -15.64
N ASP A 83 -18.05 6.30 -15.78
CA ASP A 83 -19.39 5.83 -16.13
C ASP A 83 -20.33 6.01 -14.93
N GLN A 84 -21.43 6.73 -15.14
CA GLN A 84 -22.39 7.06 -14.09
C GLN A 84 -23.08 5.84 -13.47
N ASP A 85 -23.28 4.76 -14.23
CA ASP A 85 -23.91 3.55 -13.69
C ASP A 85 -22.94 2.74 -12.83
N TYR A 86 -21.66 2.70 -13.19
CA TYR A 86 -20.64 2.08 -12.36
C TYR A 86 -20.27 2.94 -11.15
N TYR A 87 -20.22 4.26 -11.30
CA TYR A 87 -19.99 5.17 -10.17
C TYR A 87 -21.04 5.01 -9.06
N LYS A 88 -22.30 4.70 -9.39
CA LYS A 88 -23.34 4.34 -8.41
C LYS A 88 -22.93 3.17 -7.52
N LEU A 89 -22.06 2.27 -7.95
CA LEU A 89 -21.55 1.19 -7.11
C LEU A 89 -20.64 1.72 -6.00
N LEU A 90 -19.80 2.73 -6.27
CA LEU A 90 -19.01 3.40 -5.22
C LEU A 90 -19.94 4.10 -4.22
N VAL A 91 -20.95 4.82 -4.70
CA VAL A 91 -21.96 5.46 -3.82
C VAL A 91 -22.73 4.40 -3.03
N TYR A 92 -23.06 3.27 -3.65
CA TYR A 92 -23.75 2.16 -3.00
C TYR A 92 -22.93 1.55 -1.85
N PHE A 93 -21.60 1.46 -2.00
CA PHE A 93 -20.72 0.91 -0.98
C PHE A 93 -20.28 1.92 0.08
N PHE A 94 -19.96 3.14 -0.34
CA PHE A 94 -19.19 4.11 0.46
C PHE A 94 -19.91 5.45 0.67
N GLY A 95 -21.11 5.62 0.10
CA GLY A 95 -21.91 6.83 0.29
C GLY A 95 -21.19 8.09 -0.17
N ASP A 96 -21.07 9.06 0.75
CA ASP A 96 -20.41 10.35 0.54
C ASP A 96 -18.90 10.25 0.30
N GLN A 97 -18.27 9.15 0.71
CA GLN A 97 -16.83 8.92 0.49
C GLN A 97 -16.49 8.47 -0.94
N ALA A 98 -17.48 8.25 -1.81
CA ALA A 98 -17.28 7.70 -3.17
C ALA A 98 -16.22 8.46 -4.00
N GLU A 99 -16.17 9.79 -3.92
CA GLU A 99 -15.14 10.60 -4.60
C GLU A 99 -13.74 10.36 -4.05
N LEU A 100 -13.60 10.20 -2.74
CA LEU A 100 -12.31 9.85 -2.12
C LEU A 100 -11.85 8.46 -2.55
N ILE A 101 -12.78 7.51 -2.66
CA ILE A 101 -12.48 6.16 -3.16
C ILE A 101 -12.03 6.22 -4.63
N LYS A 102 -12.71 7.00 -5.46
CA LYS A 102 -12.34 7.21 -6.86
C LYS A 102 -10.96 7.85 -6.98
N TYR A 103 -10.66 8.86 -6.17
CA TYR A 103 -9.33 9.47 -6.09
C TYR A 103 -8.26 8.43 -5.76
N ALA A 104 -8.46 7.65 -4.69
CA ALA A 104 -7.53 6.60 -4.28
C ALA A 104 -7.33 5.52 -5.37
N TRP A 105 -8.42 5.07 -6.00
CA TRP A 105 -8.39 4.13 -7.12
C TRP A 105 -7.51 4.61 -8.27
N ASN A 106 -7.63 5.88 -8.64
CA ASN A 106 -6.85 6.48 -9.73
C ASN A 106 -5.36 6.63 -9.40
N LYS A 107 -4.98 6.54 -8.12
CA LYS A 107 -3.58 6.58 -7.66
C LYS A 107 -2.94 5.21 -7.57
N MET A 108 -3.71 4.12 -7.64
CA MET A 108 -3.20 2.74 -7.53
C MET A 108 -2.10 2.34 -8.52
N PRO A 109 -2.03 2.90 -9.76
CA PRO A 109 -0.88 2.63 -10.63
C PRO A 109 0.47 3.01 -10.00
N PHE A 110 0.48 4.01 -9.12
CA PHE A 110 1.70 4.53 -8.49
C PHE A 110 1.93 3.95 -7.08
N LYS A 111 1.21 2.89 -6.70
CA LYS A 111 1.38 2.22 -5.41
C LYS A 111 2.09 0.89 -5.61
N MET A 112 2.75 0.42 -4.55
CA MET A 112 3.45 -0.86 -4.60
C MET A 112 2.45 -2.00 -4.85
N TYR A 113 2.91 -3.07 -5.50
CA TYR A 113 2.08 -4.24 -5.80
C TYR A 113 2.34 -5.44 -4.87
N GLN A 114 3.32 -5.32 -3.98
CA GLN A 114 3.64 -6.35 -3.00
C GLN A 114 3.00 -6.06 -1.65
N SER A 115 2.77 -7.11 -0.87
CA SER A 115 2.24 -7.03 0.48
C SER A 115 2.91 -8.06 1.40
N GLY A 116 2.73 -7.94 2.71
CA GLY A 116 3.25 -8.89 3.70
C GLY A 116 4.68 -8.65 4.17
N TYR A 117 5.26 -9.68 4.80
CA TYR A 117 6.55 -9.60 5.50
C TYR A 117 7.74 -9.40 4.55
N TYR A 118 7.69 -10.04 3.38
CA TYR A 118 8.76 -10.00 2.38
C TYR A 118 8.53 -8.95 1.29
N ARG A 119 7.61 -8.01 1.51
CA ARG A 119 7.34 -6.94 0.55
C ARG A 119 8.56 -6.05 0.35
N ARG A 120 8.63 -5.41 -0.80
CA ARG A 120 9.61 -4.41 -1.23
C ARG A 120 8.89 -3.21 -1.79
N SER A 121 9.58 -2.08 -1.86
CA SER A 121 9.03 -0.80 -2.30
C SER A 121 8.74 -0.71 -3.81
N PHE A 122 8.61 -1.84 -4.51
CA PHE A 122 8.52 -1.89 -5.97
C PHE A 122 7.14 -1.51 -6.52
N ARG A 123 7.15 -0.82 -7.66
CA ARG A 123 5.95 -0.39 -8.39
C ARG A 123 6.02 -0.86 -9.83
N ALA A 124 4.85 -1.03 -10.43
CA ALA A 124 4.71 -1.43 -11.84
C ALA A 124 3.61 -0.56 -12.50
N PRO A 125 3.85 0.75 -12.68
CA PRO A 125 2.81 1.70 -13.05
C PRO A 125 2.21 1.48 -14.44
N ASN A 126 2.94 0.78 -15.31
CA ASN A 126 2.51 0.45 -16.67
C ASN A 126 2.07 -1.01 -16.82
N ASN A 127 2.10 -1.80 -15.74
CA ASN A 127 1.72 -3.21 -15.78
C ASN A 127 0.23 -3.37 -15.45
N GLU A 128 -0.58 -3.57 -16.48
CA GLU A 128 -2.04 -3.67 -16.35
C GLU A 128 -2.50 -4.71 -15.32
N LYS A 129 -1.75 -5.80 -15.13
CA LYS A 129 -2.12 -6.87 -14.19
C LYS A 129 -1.99 -6.39 -12.74
N PHE A 130 -0.85 -5.79 -12.39
CA PHE A 130 -0.64 -5.27 -11.03
C PHE A 130 -1.50 -4.04 -10.74
N VAL A 131 -1.67 -3.15 -11.72
CA VAL A 131 -2.59 -2.01 -11.61
C VAL A 131 -4.00 -2.49 -11.29
N PHE A 132 -4.51 -3.45 -12.07
CA PHE A 132 -5.83 -4.05 -11.86
C PHE A 132 -5.96 -4.70 -10.48
N LEU A 133 -4.97 -5.49 -10.05
CA LEU A 133 -5.00 -6.15 -8.75
C LEU A 133 -5.01 -5.15 -7.59
N ASN A 134 -4.16 -4.12 -7.64
CA ASN A 134 -4.14 -3.06 -6.63
C ASN A 134 -5.50 -2.35 -6.54
N GLN A 135 -6.10 -2.03 -7.70
CA GLN A 135 -7.40 -1.37 -7.77
C GLN A 135 -8.52 -2.21 -7.17
N ILE A 136 -8.67 -3.48 -7.56
CA ILE A 136 -9.73 -4.32 -6.99
C ILE A 136 -9.49 -4.61 -5.51
N ASN A 137 -8.24 -4.85 -5.09
CA ASN A 137 -7.93 -5.15 -3.71
C ASN A 137 -8.11 -3.93 -2.79
N LEU A 138 -7.91 -2.71 -3.29
CA LEU A 138 -8.28 -1.49 -2.60
C LEU A 138 -9.77 -1.50 -2.21
N ILE A 139 -10.67 -1.68 -3.19
CA ILE A 139 -12.12 -1.69 -2.92
C ILE A 139 -12.49 -2.82 -1.97
N ARG A 140 -11.93 -4.02 -2.18
CA ARG A 140 -12.16 -5.19 -1.31
C ARG A 140 -11.73 -4.92 0.13
N SER A 141 -10.57 -4.31 0.32
CA SER A 141 -10.03 -3.97 1.64
C SER A 141 -10.90 -2.93 2.33
N LEU A 142 -11.34 -1.89 1.61
CA LEU A 142 -12.18 -0.81 2.15
C LEU A 142 -13.61 -1.26 2.50
N LEU A 143 -14.10 -2.35 1.90
CA LEU A 143 -15.37 -2.96 2.31
C LEU A 143 -15.28 -3.61 3.70
N GLN A 144 -14.09 -3.79 4.26
CA GLN A 144 -13.90 -4.27 5.63
C GLN A 144 -14.11 -3.12 6.62
N LEU A 145 -15.28 -3.13 7.26
CA LEU A 145 -15.66 -2.10 8.23
C LEU A 145 -14.82 -2.17 9.54
N PRO A 146 -14.61 -1.02 10.21
CA PRO A 146 -14.05 -0.97 11.55
C PRO A 146 -14.76 -1.93 12.49
N SER A 147 -14.00 -2.72 13.27
CA SER A 147 -14.59 -3.74 14.13
C SER A 147 -13.85 -4.00 15.43
N ILE A 148 -14.59 -4.55 16.40
CA ILE A 148 -14.05 -5.15 17.63
C ILE A 148 -14.44 -6.63 17.64
N TYR A 149 -13.48 -7.50 17.94
CA TYR A 149 -13.75 -8.92 18.14
C TYR A 149 -14.03 -9.21 19.62
N SER A 150 -15.16 -9.86 19.88
CA SER A 150 -15.48 -10.46 21.17
C SER A 150 -15.46 -11.99 21.07
N TYR A 151 -14.92 -12.66 22.07
CA TYR A 151 -14.94 -14.13 22.12
C TYR A 151 -16.36 -14.71 22.30
N SER A 152 -17.28 -13.97 22.91
CA SER A 152 -18.67 -14.42 23.12
C SER A 152 -19.53 -14.24 21.87
N ASP A 153 -19.38 -13.10 21.18
CA ASP A 153 -20.35 -12.63 20.19
C ASP A 153 -19.75 -12.37 18.80
N GLY A 154 -18.46 -12.69 18.61
CA GLY A 154 -17.76 -12.52 17.35
C GLY A 154 -17.42 -11.07 17.01
N TYR A 155 -17.42 -10.72 15.71
CA TYR A 155 -17.09 -9.37 15.25
C TYR A 155 -18.28 -8.41 15.37
N HIS A 156 -18.05 -7.26 15.99
CA HIS A 156 -18.96 -6.13 15.99
C HIS A 156 -18.43 -5.05 15.05
N PHE A 157 -19.21 -4.71 14.02
CA PHE A 157 -18.84 -3.71 13.00
C PHE A 157 -19.51 -2.37 13.31
N TYR A 158 -18.83 -1.27 12.96
CA TYR A 158 -19.30 0.07 13.26
C TYR A 158 -19.37 0.96 12.01
N ASN A 159 -20.42 1.77 11.91
CA ASN A 159 -20.55 2.79 10.88
C ASN A 159 -19.96 4.11 11.38
N LEU A 160 -18.71 4.39 11.02
CA LEU A 160 -17.96 5.55 11.52
C LEU A 160 -17.76 6.60 10.44
N THR A 161 -17.91 7.86 10.84
CA THR A 161 -17.45 9.03 10.07
C THR A 161 -15.93 9.00 9.87
N LEU A 162 -15.41 9.82 8.96
CA LEU A 162 -13.98 9.86 8.66
C LEU A 162 -13.15 10.25 9.90
N GLU A 163 -13.66 11.21 10.68
CA GLU A 163 -13.08 11.69 11.93
C GLU A 163 -13.07 10.59 12.99
N GLU A 164 -14.21 9.90 13.19
CA GLU A 164 -14.31 8.78 14.13
C GLU A 164 -13.36 7.63 13.76
N GLN A 165 -13.21 7.32 12.47
CA GLN A 165 -12.24 6.32 12.00
C GLN A 165 -10.81 6.68 12.40
N ILE A 166 -10.41 7.94 12.27
CA ILE A 166 -9.06 8.43 12.63
C ILE A 166 -8.87 8.41 14.15
N ILE A 167 -9.84 8.94 14.92
CA ILE A 167 -9.75 9.02 16.38
C ILE A 167 -9.64 7.62 17.00
N TYR A 168 -10.41 6.66 16.48
CA TYR A 168 -10.55 5.34 17.06
C TYR A 168 -9.68 4.25 16.41
N ASP A 169 -8.80 4.59 15.45
CA ASP A 169 -7.96 3.62 14.73
C ASP A 169 -7.08 2.77 15.65
N SER A 170 -6.61 3.33 16.76
CA SER A 170 -5.81 2.60 17.75
C SER A 170 -6.62 1.66 18.66
N GLY A 171 -7.93 1.86 18.74
CA GLY A 171 -8.85 1.10 19.61
C GLY A 171 -9.73 0.09 18.86
N LEU A 172 -9.67 0.08 17.52
CA LEU A 172 -10.47 -0.77 16.65
C LEU A 172 -9.57 -1.55 15.69
N SER A 173 -10.05 -2.68 15.21
CA SER A 173 -9.47 -3.33 14.04
C SER A 173 -9.97 -2.63 12.78
N ASN A 174 -9.07 -1.95 12.07
CA ASN A 174 -9.32 -1.29 10.80
C ASN A 174 -8.59 -1.98 9.64
N ASN A 175 -9.10 -1.80 8.43
CA ASN A 175 -8.44 -2.30 7.24
C ASN A 175 -7.14 -1.52 6.96
N SER A 176 -6.15 -2.19 6.38
CA SER A 176 -4.82 -1.63 6.09
C SER A 176 -4.81 -0.61 4.94
N SER A 177 -5.94 -0.43 4.25
CA SER A 177 -6.11 0.49 3.12
C SER A 177 -6.77 1.82 3.52
N GLN A 178 -7.24 1.96 4.76
CA GLN A 178 -8.01 3.13 5.19
C GLN A 178 -7.21 4.44 5.05
N PHE A 179 -5.89 4.36 5.22
CA PHE A 179 -4.99 5.51 5.04
C PHE A 179 -5.06 6.13 3.63
N TYR A 180 -5.43 5.36 2.60
CA TYR A 180 -5.64 5.89 1.25
C TYR A 180 -6.78 6.89 1.20
N ILE A 181 -7.81 6.71 2.03
CA ILE A 181 -9.00 7.57 2.04
C ILE A 181 -8.73 8.83 2.87
N TRP A 182 -8.00 8.70 3.98
CA TRP A 182 -7.58 9.84 4.78
C TRP A 182 -6.61 10.75 4.02
N SER A 183 -5.64 10.17 3.31
CA SER A 183 -4.75 10.93 2.44
C SER A 183 -5.49 11.57 1.26
N ALA A 184 -6.46 10.88 0.65
CA ALA A 184 -7.32 11.47 -0.37
C ALA A 184 -8.11 12.67 0.15
N ALA A 185 -8.62 12.62 1.38
CA ALA A 185 -9.32 13.74 1.99
C ALA A 185 -8.39 14.96 2.17
N ILE A 186 -7.16 14.74 2.64
CA ILE A 186 -6.14 15.80 2.78
C ILE A 186 -5.80 16.39 1.40
N ASP A 187 -5.50 15.55 0.41
CA ASP A 187 -5.15 15.96 -0.96
C ASP A 187 -6.29 16.74 -1.65
N ASN A 188 -7.54 16.41 -1.34
CA ASN A 188 -8.72 17.13 -1.83
C ASN A 188 -9.07 18.38 -1.00
N GLY A 189 -8.20 18.81 -0.08
CA GLY A 189 -8.32 20.08 0.63
C GLY A 189 -9.19 20.03 1.89
N ASN A 190 -9.46 18.85 2.46
CA ASN A 190 -10.15 18.75 3.74
C ASN A 190 -9.22 19.17 4.90
N ALA A 191 -9.25 20.46 5.23
CA ALA A 191 -8.43 21.06 6.28
C ALA A 191 -8.77 20.53 7.69
N GLU A 192 -10.02 20.15 7.95
CA GLU A 192 -10.46 19.63 9.25
C GLU A 192 -9.82 18.27 9.53
N ILE A 193 -9.75 17.40 8.53
CA ILE A 193 -9.08 16.10 8.63
C ILE A 193 -7.58 16.24 8.86
N TYR A 194 -6.92 17.17 8.15
CA TYR A 194 -5.52 17.47 8.40
C TYR A 194 -5.30 17.99 9.82
N GLN A 195 -6.11 18.95 10.28
CA GLN A 195 -5.99 19.52 11.63
C GLN A 195 -6.22 18.48 12.71
N LEU A 196 -7.21 17.59 12.55
CA LEU A 196 -7.46 16.48 13.45
C LEU A 196 -6.22 15.57 13.58
N ILE A 197 -5.62 15.18 12.45
CA ILE A 197 -4.40 14.35 12.44
C ILE A 197 -3.24 15.09 13.10
N GLU A 198 -3.06 16.38 12.82
CA GLU A 198 -2.03 17.21 13.44
C GLU A 198 -2.21 17.29 14.97
N ASP A 199 -3.45 17.51 15.43
CA ASP A 199 -3.79 17.57 16.84
C ASP A 199 -3.53 16.22 17.54
N ILE A 200 -3.76 15.09 16.86
CA ILE A 200 -3.41 13.76 17.38
C ILE A 200 -1.88 13.62 17.48
N ILE A 201 -1.13 14.04 16.47
CA ILE A 201 0.34 13.95 16.46
C ILE A 201 0.98 14.78 17.58
N PHE A 202 0.44 15.97 17.84
CA PHE A 202 0.91 16.83 18.94
C PHE A 202 0.22 16.54 20.27
N ASN A 203 -0.54 15.44 20.38
CA ASN A 203 -1.22 15.02 21.61
C ASN A 203 -2.13 16.12 22.20
N LYS A 204 -2.78 16.90 21.32
CA LYS A 204 -3.80 17.90 21.64
C LYS A 204 -5.22 17.31 21.63
N HIS A 205 -5.45 16.25 20.86
CA HIS A 205 -6.73 15.53 20.86
C HIS A 205 -6.84 14.62 22.09
N SER A 206 -7.96 14.68 22.82
CA SER A 206 -8.12 13.99 24.12
C SER A 206 -8.26 12.47 24.02
N GLU A 207 -8.75 11.96 22.88
CA GLU A 207 -9.03 10.52 22.70
C GLU A 207 -8.13 9.87 21.64
N GLY A 208 -7.67 10.65 20.67
CA GLY A 208 -7.04 10.14 19.46
C GLY A 208 -5.57 9.84 19.73
N LYS A 209 -5.06 8.78 19.13
CA LYS A 209 -3.67 8.35 19.30
C LYS A 209 -3.02 8.13 17.95
N VAL A 210 -1.73 8.45 17.87
CA VAL A 210 -0.93 8.19 16.67
C VAL A 210 -0.98 6.70 16.33
N SER A 211 -1.29 6.40 15.08
CA SER A 211 -1.41 5.04 14.56
C SER A 211 -0.62 4.86 13.27
N LYS A 212 -0.39 3.60 12.85
CA LYS A 212 0.26 3.29 11.57
C LYS A 212 -0.52 3.87 10.39
N ASN A 213 -1.85 3.80 10.39
CA ASN A 213 -2.67 4.36 9.30
C ASN A 213 -2.57 5.89 9.24
N ILE A 214 -2.50 6.60 10.37
CA ILE A 214 -2.31 8.07 10.39
C ILE A 214 -0.96 8.43 9.77
N ILE A 215 0.11 7.75 10.19
CA ILE A 215 1.46 7.94 9.63
C ILE A 215 1.46 7.67 8.13
N LYS A 216 0.87 6.55 7.70
CA LYS A 216 0.76 6.20 6.27
C LYS A 216 -0.06 7.22 5.50
N ALA A 217 -1.13 7.78 6.06
CA ALA A 217 -1.95 8.78 5.37
C ALA A 217 -1.14 10.05 5.08
N LEU A 218 -0.38 10.55 6.05
CA LEU A 218 0.48 11.72 5.85
C LEU A 218 1.61 11.45 4.84
N LEU A 219 2.25 10.29 4.89
CA LEU A 219 3.30 9.91 3.94
C LEU A 219 2.74 9.59 2.53
N ASN A 220 1.49 9.14 2.44
CA ASN A 220 0.84 8.83 1.17
C ASN A 220 0.29 10.06 0.46
N SER A 221 -0.05 11.13 1.21
CA SER A 221 -0.41 12.42 0.64
C SER A 221 0.71 12.94 -0.26
N GLU A 222 0.34 13.63 -1.32
CA GLU A 222 1.28 14.29 -2.24
C GLU A 222 1.72 15.69 -1.73
N GLN A 223 1.27 16.08 -0.53
CA GLN A 223 1.55 17.39 0.05
C GLN A 223 2.76 17.35 0.99
N LYS A 224 3.78 18.15 0.66
CA LYS A 224 5.05 18.20 1.41
C LYS A 224 4.88 18.48 2.91
N HIS A 225 3.94 19.34 3.30
CA HIS A 225 3.71 19.68 4.70
C HIS A 225 3.24 18.46 5.54
N CYS A 226 2.65 17.45 4.92
CA CYS A 226 2.32 16.19 5.59
C CYS A 226 3.60 15.40 5.91
N TRP A 227 4.58 15.39 5.00
CA TRP A 227 5.87 14.73 5.21
C TRP A 227 6.69 15.45 6.30
N GLU A 228 6.69 16.78 6.29
CA GLU A 228 7.33 17.61 7.33
C GLU A 228 6.71 17.36 8.73
N LEU A 229 5.41 17.08 8.80
CA LEU A 229 4.76 16.71 10.07
C LEU A 229 5.25 15.34 10.58
N VAL A 230 5.42 14.36 9.68
CA VAL A 230 5.96 13.04 10.03
C VAL A 230 7.44 13.10 10.38
N GLU A 231 8.22 13.97 9.73
CA GLU A 231 9.59 14.27 10.10
C GLU A 231 9.67 14.79 11.55
N LYS A 232 8.85 15.79 11.91
CA LYS A 232 8.79 16.31 13.29
C LYS A 232 8.48 15.20 14.29
N LEU A 233 7.51 14.34 13.98
CA LEU A 233 7.17 13.17 14.80
C LEU A 233 8.35 12.20 14.94
N LEU A 234 9.05 11.89 13.84
CA LEU A 234 10.21 11.00 13.82
C LEU A 234 11.36 11.55 14.69
N LEU A 235 11.67 12.83 14.56
CA LEU A 235 12.74 13.49 15.34
C LEU A 235 12.36 13.63 16.82
N ALA A 236 11.07 13.78 17.13
CA ALA A 236 10.54 13.80 18.49
C ALA A 236 10.53 12.40 19.15
N ALA A 237 10.63 11.31 18.40
CA ALA A 237 10.58 9.95 18.94
C ALA A 237 11.70 9.67 19.96
N GLN A 238 12.84 10.38 19.93
CA GLN A 238 13.93 10.32 20.94
C GLN A 238 14.37 8.91 21.36
N ARG A 239 13.80 8.30 22.41
CA ARG A 239 14.09 6.93 22.87
C ARG A 239 13.02 5.88 22.49
N GLN A 240 11.96 6.29 21.80
CA GLN A 240 10.86 5.42 21.37
C GLN A 240 11.22 4.69 20.07
N GLU A 241 11.94 3.57 20.19
CA GLU A 241 12.33 2.75 19.03
C GLU A 241 11.11 2.25 18.24
N GLY A 242 10.04 1.83 18.94
CA GLY A 242 8.81 1.35 18.28
C GLY A 242 8.13 2.41 17.41
N LEU A 243 8.15 3.68 17.82
CA LEU A 243 7.63 4.78 17.01
C LEU A 243 8.50 5.02 15.78
N ARG A 244 9.83 5.07 15.93
CA ARG A 244 10.76 5.18 14.78
C ARG A 244 10.53 4.06 13.79
N GLN A 245 10.44 2.82 14.25
CA GLN A 245 10.21 1.67 13.40
C GLN A 245 8.86 1.79 12.67
N THR A 246 7.79 2.17 13.37
CA THR A 246 6.46 2.35 12.76
C THR A 246 6.48 3.41 11.66
N VAL A 247 7.22 4.51 11.84
CA VAL A 247 7.36 5.56 10.82
C VAL A 247 8.18 5.07 9.63
N LEU A 248 9.35 4.49 9.88
CA LEU A 248 10.30 4.14 8.81
C LEU A 248 9.82 2.93 7.99
N GLU A 249 9.27 1.89 8.63
CA GLU A 249 8.73 0.71 7.92
C GLU A 249 7.40 0.99 7.19
N ALA A 250 6.82 2.18 7.34
CA ALA A 250 5.64 2.59 6.57
C ALA A 250 6.00 3.23 5.23
N LEU A 251 7.26 3.66 5.02
CA LEU A 251 7.65 4.48 3.87
C LEU A 251 7.50 3.77 2.52
N ASP A 252 7.83 2.48 2.47
CA ASP A 252 7.72 1.65 1.26
C ASP A 252 6.30 1.59 0.70
N GLU A 253 5.30 1.63 1.59
CA GLU A 253 3.87 1.54 1.28
C GLU A 253 3.24 2.87 0.83
N THR A 254 4.02 3.95 0.71
CA THR A 254 3.49 5.34 0.58
C THR A 254 3.95 6.04 -0.71
N SER A 255 3.90 7.38 -0.78
CA SER A 255 4.29 8.11 -1.99
C SER A 255 5.80 8.02 -2.25
N ILE A 256 6.20 8.05 -3.52
CA ILE A 256 7.63 8.09 -3.89
C ILE A 256 8.28 9.37 -3.34
N GLY A 257 7.54 10.49 -3.38
CA GLY A 257 7.99 11.77 -2.84
C GLY A 257 8.32 11.69 -1.35
N ALA A 258 7.47 11.07 -0.54
CA ALA A 258 7.73 10.87 0.88
C ALA A 258 8.91 9.93 1.14
N LEU A 259 9.04 8.82 0.40
CA LEU A 259 10.19 7.93 0.52
C LEU A 259 11.50 8.66 0.21
N GLN A 260 11.53 9.47 -0.85
CA GLN A 260 12.70 10.28 -1.21
C GLN A 260 13.00 11.35 -0.14
N TYR A 261 11.97 12.06 0.32
CA TYR A 261 12.09 13.09 1.36
C TYR A 261 12.66 12.50 2.66
N MET A 262 12.08 11.41 3.12
CA MET A 262 12.50 10.78 4.39
C MET A 262 13.87 10.11 4.28
N THR A 263 14.27 9.66 3.09
CA THR A 263 15.66 9.22 2.82
C THR A 263 16.65 10.35 3.10
N GLN A 264 16.32 11.59 2.73
CA GLN A 264 17.15 12.77 3.02
C GLN A 264 17.17 13.08 4.52
N VAL A 265 16.01 13.06 5.18
CA VAL A 265 15.89 13.25 6.64
C VAL A 265 16.77 12.25 7.40
N ILE A 266 16.79 10.98 6.98
CA ILE A 266 17.64 9.94 7.58
C ILE A 266 19.13 10.31 7.50
N LEU A 267 19.58 10.83 6.36
CA LEU A 267 20.97 11.24 6.17
C LEU A 267 21.31 12.52 6.95
N GLU A 268 20.46 13.55 6.85
CA GLU A 268 20.65 14.85 7.46
C GLU A 268 20.74 14.76 8.99
N HIS A 269 19.82 13.99 9.60
CA HIS A 269 19.78 13.80 11.05
C HIS A 269 20.60 12.59 11.53
N LYS A 270 21.41 11.99 10.65
CA LYS A 270 22.33 10.88 10.94
C LYS A 270 21.62 9.68 11.60
N LEU A 271 20.40 9.37 11.16
CA LEU A 271 19.56 8.36 11.81
C LEU A 271 20.04 6.93 11.56
N THR A 272 20.97 6.72 10.63
CA THR A 272 21.55 5.41 10.24
C THR A 272 22.16 4.60 11.38
N ARG A 273 22.43 5.23 12.53
CA ARG A 273 22.88 4.58 13.77
C ARG A 273 21.79 3.76 14.49
N PHE A 274 20.52 3.95 14.17
CA PHE A 274 19.40 3.25 14.82
C PHE A 274 19.07 1.93 14.13
N SER A 275 18.80 0.88 14.92
CA SER A 275 18.38 -0.44 14.43
C SER A 275 17.10 -0.40 13.58
N SER A 276 16.15 0.47 13.94
CA SER A 276 14.92 0.72 13.17
C SER A 276 15.20 1.19 11.74
N VAL A 277 16.29 1.93 11.50
CA VAL A 277 16.68 2.33 10.14
C VAL A 277 17.22 1.13 9.36
N VAL A 278 18.07 0.31 9.97
CA VAL A 278 18.60 -0.93 9.35
C VAL A 278 17.44 -1.83 8.90
N ARG A 279 16.50 -2.08 9.82
CA ARG A 279 15.35 -2.95 9.56
C ARG A 279 14.39 -2.37 8.52
N ALA A 280 14.16 -1.06 8.54
CA ALA A 280 13.31 -0.41 7.54
C ALA A 280 13.93 -0.52 6.14
N ILE A 281 15.22 -0.19 6.00
CA ILE A 281 15.93 -0.35 4.71
C ILE A 281 15.86 -1.80 4.24
N ASP A 282 16.11 -2.76 5.13
CA ASP A 282 16.04 -4.17 4.77
C ASP A 282 14.64 -4.59 4.27
N THR A 283 13.59 -4.08 4.91
CA THR A 283 12.20 -4.27 4.44
C THR A 283 12.02 -3.70 3.05
N TRP A 284 12.49 -2.49 2.79
CA TRP A 284 12.31 -1.82 1.50
C TRP A 284 13.06 -2.49 0.35
N THR A 285 14.31 -2.91 0.62
CA THR A 285 15.29 -3.32 -0.39
C THR A 285 15.49 -4.82 -0.49
N GLY A 286 15.18 -5.57 0.56
CA GLY A 286 15.44 -7.00 0.67
C GLY A 286 16.93 -7.33 0.73
N LEU A 287 17.78 -6.51 1.33
CA LEU A 287 19.22 -6.81 1.40
C LEU A 287 19.53 -8.02 2.29
N ASN A 288 18.53 -8.48 3.06
CA ASN A 288 18.54 -9.57 4.02
C ASN A 288 19.53 -9.34 5.17
N TRP A 289 19.49 -8.13 5.75
CA TRP A 289 20.29 -7.73 6.90
C TRP A 289 19.61 -8.08 8.22
N GLU A 290 20.29 -8.86 9.07
CA GLU A 290 19.90 -9.00 10.48
C GLU A 290 20.41 -7.84 11.34
N ALA A 291 21.66 -7.44 11.09
CA ALA A 291 22.32 -6.26 11.63
C ALA A 291 23.43 -5.85 10.67
N GLU A 292 23.73 -4.56 10.58
CA GLU A 292 24.77 -4.05 9.69
C GLU A 292 25.47 -2.83 10.30
N LYS A 293 26.73 -2.61 9.93
CA LYS A 293 27.53 -1.46 10.34
C LYS A 293 26.92 -0.17 9.80
N GLU A 294 26.86 0.84 10.67
CA GLU A 294 26.32 2.15 10.32
C GLU A 294 26.95 2.73 9.03
N SER A 295 28.25 2.53 8.80
CA SER A 295 28.92 3.01 7.59
C SER A 295 28.36 2.41 6.30
N VAL A 296 27.99 1.13 6.32
CA VAL A 296 27.39 0.42 5.18
C VAL A 296 25.94 0.87 4.99
N VAL A 297 25.18 0.96 6.08
CA VAL A 297 23.79 1.48 6.07
C VAL A 297 23.77 2.89 5.49
N LYS A 298 24.64 3.77 5.97
CA LYS A 298 24.78 5.14 5.47
C LYS A 298 25.12 5.18 3.99
N ASN A 299 26.03 4.31 3.53
CA ASN A 299 26.35 4.21 2.11
C ASN A 299 25.13 3.80 1.27
N ILE A 300 24.36 2.80 1.71
CA ILE A 300 23.13 2.36 1.03
C ILE A 300 22.08 3.48 0.94
N VAL A 301 21.84 4.20 2.04
CA VAL A 301 20.90 5.34 2.05
C VAL A 301 21.40 6.48 1.16
N SER A 302 22.72 6.72 1.13
CA SER A 302 23.33 7.74 0.26
C SER A 302 23.16 7.40 -1.22
N LEU A 303 23.32 6.13 -1.60
CA LEU A 303 23.06 5.65 -2.96
C LEU A 303 21.59 5.79 -3.34
N ALA A 304 20.67 5.46 -2.42
CA ALA A 304 19.24 5.69 -2.64
C ALA A 304 18.95 7.18 -2.93
N ASP A 305 19.42 8.10 -2.08
CA ASP A 305 19.22 9.54 -2.28
C ASP A 305 19.83 10.02 -3.62
N GLN A 306 21.05 9.56 -3.94
CA GLN A 306 21.72 9.90 -5.20
C GLN A 306 20.88 9.51 -6.41
N TYR A 307 20.39 8.27 -6.47
CA TYR A 307 19.65 7.76 -7.63
C TYR A 307 18.20 8.26 -7.69
N PHE A 308 17.58 8.59 -6.55
CA PHE A 308 16.29 9.30 -6.57
C PHE A 308 16.42 10.71 -7.14
N LYS A 309 17.50 11.42 -6.79
CA LYS A 309 17.77 12.78 -7.31
C LYS A 309 18.22 12.76 -8.78
N ASN A 310 18.92 11.72 -9.19
CA ASN A 310 19.60 11.63 -10.48
C ASN A 310 19.32 10.27 -11.16
N PRO A 311 18.05 9.96 -11.50
CA PRO A 311 17.68 8.66 -12.07
C PRO A 311 18.38 8.37 -13.41
N GLU A 312 18.85 9.39 -14.12
CA GLU A 312 19.65 9.26 -15.34
C GLU A 312 21.02 8.59 -15.12
N GLN A 313 21.50 8.49 -13.88
CA GLN A 313 22.74 7.80 -13.53
C GLN A 313 22.58 6.28 -13.41
N ILE A 314 21.35 5.78 -13.27
CA ILE A 314 21.04 4.35 -13.07
C ILE A 314 21.66 3.45 -14.16
N PRO A 315 21.57 3.76 -15.48
CA PRO A 315 22.15 2.91 -16.52
C PRO A 315 23.67 2.75 -16.40
N ALA A 316 24.36 3.79 -15.94
CA ALA A 316 25.81 3.73 -15.70
C ALA A 316 26.13 2.99 -14.40
N ALA A 317 25.37 3.25 -13.34
CA ALA A 317 25.54 2.63 -12.02
C ALA A 317 25.36 1.11 -12.05
N VAL A 318 24.42 0.58 -12.84
CA VAL A 318 24.23 -0.86 -13.06
C VAL A 318 25.50 -1.57 -13.58
N LYS A 319 26.41 -0.82 -14.24
CA LYS A 319 27.68 -1.35 -14.79
C LYS A 319 28.83 -1.21 -13.81
N SER A 320 28.59 -0.70 -12.60
CA SER A 320 29.63 -0.49 -11.59
C SER A 320 30.26 -1.81 -11.14
N LYS A 321 31.55 -1.76 -10.82
CA LYS A 321 32.25 -2.87 -10.15
C LYS A 321 31.72 -3.10 -8.73
N ASN A 322 31.17 -2.06 -8.09
CA ASN A 322 30.62 -2.14 -6.74
C ASN A 322 29.20 -2.73 -6.75
N ASN A 323 28.98 -3.83 -6.04
CA ASN A 323 27.67 -4.49 -5.99
C ASN A 323 26.60 -3.67 -5.28
N ASN A 324 26.97 -2.84 -4.30
CA ASN A 324 26.01 -1.96 -3.62
C ASN A 324 25.47 -0.88 -4.57
N GLU A 325 26.34 -0.33 -5.42
CA GLU A 325 25.93 0.65 -6.44
C GLU A 325 24.97 0.03 -7.45
N VAL A 326 25.29 -1.17 -7.95
CA VAL A 326 24.42 -1.91 -8.89
C VAL A 326 23.09 -2.24 -8.24
N TYR A 327 23.09 -2.82 -7.04
CA TYR A 327 21.85 -3.22 -6.37
C TYR A 327 20.95 -2.04 -6.06
N MET A 328 21.52 -0.93 -5.56
CA MET A 328 20.71 0.26 -5.25
C MET A 328 20.23 0.99 -6.49
N ALA A 329 20.96 0.94 -7.60
CA ALA A 329 20.47 1.46 -8.88
C ALA A 329 19.27 0.65 -9.38
N LEU A 330 19.34 -0.68 -9.30
CA LEU A 330 18.20 -1.57 -9.60
C LEU A 330 17.03 -1.34 -8.65
N TRP A 331 17.29 -1.19 -7.35
CA TRP A 331 16.24 -0.96 -6.36
C TRP A 331 15.51 0.35 -6.61
N VAL A 332 16.23 1.47 -6.80
CA VAL A 332 15.58 2.75 -7.14
C VAL A 332 14.84 2.65 -8.48
N GLN A 333 15.42 1.99 -9.49
CA GLN A 333 14.71 1.73 -10.73
C GLN A 333 13.41 0.96 -10.48
N GLY A 334 13.41 -0.05 -9.61
CA GLY A 334 12.22 -0.83 -9.25
C GLY A 334 11.20 -0.10 -8.40
N VAL A 335 11.64 0.84 -7.55
CA VAL A 335 10.75 1.76 -6.83
C VAL A 335 9.95 2.62 -7.80
N LEU A 336 10.59 3.08 -8.88
CA LEU A 336 9.97 3.90 -9.93
C LEU A 336 9.13 3.06 -10.89
N ASP A 337 9.72 1.98 -11.43
CA ASP A 337 9.12 1.07 -12.40
C ASP A 337 9.97 -0.21 -12.51
N VAL A 338 9.50 -1.30 -11.90
CA VAL A 338 10.19 -2.60 -11.87
C VAL A 338 10.39 -3.20 -13.25
N GLU A 339 9.50 -2.94 -14.21
CA GLU A 339 9.63 -3.50 -15.56
C GLU A 339 10.86 -2.94 -16.28
N LYS A 340 11.27 -1.71 -15.95
CA LYS A 340 12.49 -1.10 -16.48
C LYS A 340 13.78 -1.71 -15.95
N THR A 341 13.71 -2.59 -14.95
CA THR A 341 14.89 -3.35 -14.49
C THR A 341 15.23 -4.51 -15.42
N ILE A 342 14.27 -5.02 -16.20
CA ILE A 342 14.41 -6.24 -17.01
C ILE A 342 15.63 -6.19 -17.96
N PRO A 343 15.89 -5.11 -18.72
CA PRO A 343 17.07 -5.05 -19.60
C PRO A 343 18.38 -5.13 -18.82
N TYR A 344 18.45 -4.49 -17.65
CA TYR A 344 19.63 -4.51 -16.79
C TYR A 344 19.88 -5.88 -16.18
N LEU A 345 18.83 -6.57 -15.74
CA LEU A 345 18.93 -7.92 -15.20
C LEU A 345 19.44 -8.91 -16.26
N ASN A 346 18.95 -8.80 -17.50
CA ASN A 346 19.48 -9.60 -18.61
C ASN A 346 20.94 -9.24 -18.94
N GLU A 347 21.31 -7.96 -18.99
CA GLU A 347 22.71 -7.58 -19.24
C GLU A 347 23.67 -8.13 -18.17
N LEU A 348 23.27 -8.07 -16.90
CA LEU A 348 24.04 -8.62 -15.77
C LEU A 348 24.14 -10.14 -15.85
N LEU A 349 23.05 -10.83 -16.21
CA LEU A 349 23.06 -12.28 -16.35
C LEU A 349 23.93 -12.75 -17.53
N ASP A 350 23.94 -12.00 -18.63
CA ASP A 350 24.61 -12.41 -19.87
C ASP A 350 26.10 -12.10 -19.88
N LYS A 351 26.49 -10.99 -19.26
CA LYS A 351 27.84 -10.42 -19.38
C LYS A 351 28.53 -10.19 -18.03
N GLY A 352 27.82 -10.35 -16.93
CA GLY A 352 28.34 -10.14 -15.59
C GLY A 352 29.30 -11.25 -15.14
N SER A 353 30.08 -10.95 -14.10
CA SER A 353 30.76 -11.99 -13.33
C SER A 353 29.74 -12.86 -12.58
N VAL A 354 30.16 -14.00 -12.04
CA VAL A 354 29.30 -14.89 -11.23
C VAL A 354 28.56 -14.09 -10.14
N GLU A 355 29.24 -13.18 -9.45
CA GLU A 355 28.62 -12.36 -8.41
C GLU A 355 27.52 -11.43 -8.96
N LYS A 356 27.70 -10.90 -10.18
CA LYS A 356 26.70 -10.07 -10.86
C LYS A 356 25.51 -10.89 -11.34
N LYS A 357 25.74 -12.11 -11.81
CA LYS A 357 24.69 -13.05 -12.18
C LYS A 357 23.85 -13.42 -10.95
N CYS A 358 24.49 -13.81 -9.84
CA CYS A 358 23.80 -14.06 -8.56
C CYS A 358 23.02 -12.83 -8.08
N LEU A 359 23.58 -11.62 -8.21
CA LEU A 359 22.88 -10.37 -7.88
C LEU A 359 21.62 -10.19 -8.72
N ALA A 360 21.69 -10.44 -10.03
CA ALA A 360 20.53 -10.35 -10.92
C ALA A 360 19.43 -11.36 -10.55
N ILE A 361 19.79 -12.62 -10.28
CA ILE A 361 18.86 -13.66 -9.82
C ILE A 361 18.23 -13.31 -8.47
N LYS A 362 19.05 -12.86 -7.51
CA LYS A 362 18.58 -12.39 -6.21
C LYS A 362 17.58 -11.24 -6.38
N PHE A 363 17.94 -10.20 -7.13
CA PHE A 363 17.06 -9.05 -7.34
C PHE A 363 15.75 -9.46 -8.02
N ALA A 364 15.81 -10.33 -9.03
CA ALA A 364 14.62 -10.88 -9.67
C ALA A 364 13.70 -11.57 -8.65
N SER A 365 14.25 -12.35 -7.71
CA SER A 365 13.49 -12.95 -6.62
C SER A 365 12.75 -11.91 -5.78
N GLU A 366 13.40 -10.81 -5.41
CA GLU A 366 12.78 -9.73 -4.64
C GLU A 366 11.60 -9.08 -5.37
N THR A 367 11.53 -9.15 -6.71
CA THR A 367 10.42 -8.54 -7.47
C THR A 367 9.08 -9.24 -7.25
N GLY A 368 9.06 -10.50 -6.79
CA GLY A 368 7.82 -11.27 -6.66
C GLY A 368 6.99 -11.39 -7.95
N ASP A 369 7.55 -11.01 -9.11
CA ASP A 369 6.87 -11.06 -10.40
C ASP A 369 7.35 -12.30 -11.17
N PRO A 370 6.49 -13.32 -11.36
CA PRO A 370 6.86 -14.52 -12.09
C PRO A 370 7.28 -14.24 -13.54
N TYR A 371 6.81 -13.13 -14.14
CA TYR A 371 7.19 -12.75 -15.50
C TYR A 371 8.58 -12.11 -15.60
N ILE A 372 9.14 -11.64 -14.49
CA ILE A 372 10.54 -11.19 -14.39
C ILE A 372 11.44 -12.35 -13.93
N GLN A 373 11.00 -13.09 -12.91
CA GLN A 373 11.76 -14.17 -12.27
C GLN A 373 12.01 -15.36 -13.20
N MET A 374 10.95 -15.95 -13.74
CA MET A 374 11.04 -17.25 -14.40
C MET A 374 11.91 -17.23 -15.66
N PRO A 375 11.87 -16.20 -16.53
CA PRO A 375 12.79 -16.12 -17.67
C PRO A 375 14.27 -16.11 -17.26
N LEU A 376 14.62 -15.38 -16.20
CA LEU A 376 15.99 -15.30 -15.70
C LEU A 376 16.43 -16.61 -15.04
N TYR A 377 15.56 -17.23 -14.23
CA TYR A 377 15.84 -18.53 -13.59
C TYR A 377 16.04 -19.63 -14.63
N TYR A 378 15.17 -19.71 -15.63
CA TYR A 378 15.28 -20.69 -16.70
C TYR A 378 16.59 -20.55 -17.48
N LYS A 379 16.99 -19.30 -17.77
CA LYS A 379 18.25 -19.00 -18.43
C LYS A 379 19.46 -19.44 -17.60
N ALA A 380 19.49 -19.08 -16.31
CA ALA A 380 20.58 -19.47 -15.40
C ALA A 380 20.74 -21.00 -15.30
N VAL A 381 19.63 -21.73 -15.20
CA VAL A 381 19.65 -23.21 -15.13
C VAL A 381 20.19 -23.83 -16.43
N ILE A 382 19.82 -23.30 -17.60
CA ILE A 382 20.29 -23.84 -18.90
C ILE A 382 21.77 -23.57 -19.13
N GLU A 383 22.27 -22.41 -18.69
CA GLU A 383 23.69 -22.07 -18.83
C GLU A 383 24.59 -22.95 -17.96
N GLY A 384 24.03 -23.71 -17.02
CA GLY A 384 24.75 -24.77 -16.27
C GLY A 384 25.76 -24.23 -15.26
N GLU A 385 25.68 -22.94 -14.91
CA GLU A 385 26.53 -22.34 -13.90
C GLU A 385 26.03 -22.71 -12.50
N VAL A 386 26.50 -23.83 -11.95
CA VAL A 386 26.09 -24.38 -10.64
C VAL A 386 26.20 -23.37 -9.47
N GLN A 387 26.97 -22.30 -9.62
CA GLN A 387 27.14 -21.25 -8.63
C GLN A 387 26.05 -20.16 -8.66
N VAL A 388 25.32 -20.04 -9.78
CA VAL A 388 24.27 -19.04 -10.05
C VAL A 388 22.91 -19.71 -9.95
#